data_AF-A0A6C0I3Z7-F1
#
_entry.id   AF-A0A6C0I3Z7-F1
#
_cell.length_a   1.000
_cell.length_b   1.000
_cell.length_c   1.000
_cell.angle_alpha   90.00
_cell.angle_beta   90.00
_cell.angle_gamma   90.00
#
_symmetry.space_group_name_H-M   'P 1'
#
loop_
_entity.id
_entity.type
_entity.pdbx_description
1 polymer ?
#
loop_
_entity_poly.entity_id
_entity_poly.type
_entity_poly.pdbx_seq_one_letter_code
_entity_poly.pdbx_strand_id
1 'polypeptide(L)'
;MPLIVICGGGGKTTLIKKYPDLFLDIDDFIWSSYNNKYHTQLYDAITTEDMNAICDIYKTIMVNNRDYLQTQPKIILGHDPIYSEWIGVKLLTEMKPSIKLHELNIANRTHELKKIALRNWTDLSDAIIYDDWESFNKLILNYTGHELL
;
A
#
# COMPACT_ATOMS: atom_id res chain seq x y z
N MET A 1 -2.50 5.24 -15.22
CA MET A 1 -2.94 4.31 -14.16
C MET A 1 -3.34 5.08 -12.90
N PRO A 2 -4.25 4.62 -12.02
CA PRO A 2 -4.50 5.25 -10.73
C PRO A 2 -3.86 4.52 -9.53
N LEU A 3 -3.84 5.22 -8.39
CA LEU A 3 -3.41 4.74 -7.08
C LEU A 3 -4.59 4.72 -6.10
N ILE A 4 -4.71 3.66 -5.30
CA ILE A 4 -5.50 3.64 -4.06
C ILE A 4 -4.53 3.45 -2.90
N VAL A 5 -4.67 4.27 -1.86
CA VAL A 5 -3.85 4.15 -0.65
C VAL A 5 -4.60 3.34 0.39
N ILE A 6 -3.93 2.37 0.99
CA ILE A 6 -4.45 1.55 2.08
C ILE A 6 -3.37 1.47 3.15
N CYS A 7 -3.69 1.71 4.41
CA CYS A 7 -2.67 1.63 5.47
C CYS A 7 -2.04 0.21 5.56
N GLY A 8 -0.90 0.13 6.25
CA GLY A 8 -0.34 -1.16 6.63
C GLY A 8 -1.36 -1.97 7.43
N GLY A 9 -1.52 -3.26 7.17
CA GLY A 9 -2.54 -4.07 7.88
C GLY A 9 -3.97 -3.89 7.36
N GLY A 10 -4.19 -3.05 6.34
CA GLY A 10 -5.51 -2.88 5.72
C GLY A 10 -5.92 -4.00 4.73
N GLY A 11 -5.10 -5.03 4.53
CA GLY A 11 -5.49 -6.21 3.73
C GLY A 11 -5.18 -6.16 2.24
N LYS A 12 -4.24 -5.30 1.80
CA LYS A 12 -3.70 -5.29 0.43
C LYS A 12 -3.35 -6.69 -0.09
N THR A 13 -2.53 -7.43 0.65
CA THR A 13 -2.09 -8.78 0.28
C THR A 13 -3.26 -9.75 0.09
N THR A 14 -4.31 -9.66 0.91
CA THR A 14 -5.53 -10.47 0.76
C THR A 14 -6.26 -10.10 -0.52
N LEU A 15 -6.37 -8.81 -0.81
CA LEU A 15 -7.05 -8.31 -2.01
C LEU A 15 -6.36 -8.75 -3.30
N ILE A 16 -5.03 -8.65 -3.35
CA ILE A 16 -4.23 -9.02 -4.53
C ILE A 16 -4.31 -10.53 -4.79
N LYS A 17 -4.34 -11.36 -3.74
CA LYS A 17 -4.57 -12.81 -3.89
C LYS A 17 -5.94 -13.12 -4.48
N LYS A 18 -6.96 -12.33 -4.12
CA LYS A 18 -8.34 -12.53 -4.56
C LYS A 18 -8.58 -11.97 -5.98
N TYR A 19 -7.96 -10.85 -6.33
CA TYR A 19 -8.14 -10.14 -7.59
C TYR A 19 -6.78 -9.77 -8.23
N PRO A 20 -5.95 -10.76 -8.59
CA PRO A 20 -4.58 -10.53 -9.06
C PRO A 20 -4.51 -9.74 -10.36
N ASP A 21 -5.57 -9.78 -11.18
CA ASP A 21 -5.63 -9.08 -12.47
C ASP A 21 -6.06 -7.61 -12.34
N LEU A 22 -6.63 -7.22 -11.19
CA LEU A 22 -7.14 -5.86 -10.97
C LEU A 22 -6.14 -4.96 -10.23
N PHE A 23 -5.31 -5.54 -9.37
CA PHE A 23 -4.46 -4.78 -8.45
C PHE A 23 -2.98 -5.13 -8.54
N LEU A 24 -2.14 -4.15 -8.23
CA LEU A 24 -0.70 -4.30 -8.06
C LEU A 24 -0.31 -3.81 -6.67
N ASP A 25 0.37 -4.64 -5.87
CA ASP A 25 0.98 -4.17 -4.61
C ASP A 25 2.23 -3.37 -4.92
N ILE A 26 2.34 -2.17 -4.35
CA ILE A 26 3.61 -1.45 -4.43
C ILE A 26 4.70 -2.19 -3.65
N ASP A 27 4.39 -2.83 -2.51
CA ASP A 27 5.40 -3.54 -1.73
C ASP A 27 5.96 -4.73 -2.50
N ASP A 28 5.10 -5.54 -3.14
CA ASP A 28 5.53 -6.66 -3.97
C ASP A 28 6.39 -6.18 -5.14
N PHE A 29 6.08 -5.01 -5.72
CA PHE A 29 6.91 -4.40 -6.76
C PHE A 29 8.28 -3.98 -6.21
N ILE A 30 8.33 -3.26 -5.08
CA ILE A 30 9.58 -2.85 -4.42
C ILE A 30 10.46 -4.07 -4.08
N TRP A 31 9.85 -5.14 -3.56
CA TRP A 31 10.54 -6.38 -3.18
C TRP A 31 10.73 -7.38 -4.34
N SER A 32 10.35 -7.01 -5.56
CA SER A 32 10.54 -7.88 -6.73
C SER A 32 12.01 -8.00 -7.13
N SER A 33 12.34 -9.03 -7.89
CA SER A 33 13.69 -9.26 -8.41
C SER A 33 14.21 -8.11 -9.29
N TYR A 34 13.33 -7.31 -9.90
CA TYR A 34 13.69 -6.10 -10.65
C TYR A 34 14.45 -5.07 -9.80
N ASN A 35 14.18 -5.05 -8.50
CA ASN A 35 14.68 -4.06 -7.56
C ASN A 35 15.67 -4.63 -6.54
N ASN A 36 16.20 -5.85 -6.77
CA ASN A 36 17.05 -6.58 -5.84
C ASN A 36 18.29 -5.79 -5.35
N LYS A 37 18.82 -4.88 -6.18
CA LYS A 37 19.95 -4.02 -5.81
C LYS A 37 19.69 -3.09 -4.60
N TYR A 38 18.43 -2.88 -4.23
CA TYR A 38 18.04 -2.04 -3.08
C TYR A 38 17.65 -2.86 -1.84
N HIS A 39 17.47 -4.19 -1.95
CA HIS A 39 16.85 -5.00 -0.90
C HIS A 39 17.68 -5.04 0.40
N THR A 40 19.02 -5.11 0.29
CA THR A 40 19.90 -5.06 1.47
C THR A 40 19.74 -3.74 2.22
N GLN A 41 19.82 -2.61 1.52
CA GLN A 41 19.67 -1.29 2.13
C GLN A 41 18.28 -1.11 2.76
N LEU A 42 17.23 -1.65 2.11
CA LEU A 42 15.87 -1.59 2.63
C LEU A 42 15.71 -2.44 3.89
N TYR A 43 16.28 -3.64 3.92
CA TYR A 43 16.27 -4.51 5.08
C TYR A 43 16.98 -3.88 6.29
N ASP A 44 18.14 -3.28 6.05
CA ASP A 44 18.91 -2.59 7.10
C ASP A 44 18.10 -1.42 7.66
N ALA A 45 17.52 -0.57 6.79
CA ALA A 45 16.71 0.58 7.21
C ALA A 45 15.45 0.17 8.00
N ILE A 46 14.79 -0.93 7.62
CA ILE A 46 13.65 -1.49 8.39
C ILE A 46 14.11 -1.97 9.77
N THR A 47 15.27 -2.64 9.83
CA THR A 47 15.82 -3.16 11.07
C THR A 47 16.22 -2.05 12.05
N THR A 48 16.68 -0.91 11.55
CA THR A 48 17.05 0.26 12.36
C THR A 48 15.91 1.27 12.54
N GLU A 49 14.69 0.95 12.09
CA GLU A 49 13.54 1.86 12.11
C GLU A 49 13.80 3.23 11.43
N ASP A 50 14.68 3.27 10.42
CA ASP A 50 15.01 4.50 9.70
C ASP A 50 13.96 4.78 8.62
N MET A 51 12.87 5.42 9.05
CA MET A 51 11.74 5.78 8.18
C MET A 51 12.13 6.71 7.03
N ASN A 52 13.15 7.56 7.22
CA ASN A 52 13.61 8.46 6.16
C ASN A 52 14.33 7.65 5.08
N ALA A 53 15.24 6.76 5.47
CA ALA A 53 15.92 5.87 4.52
C ALA A 53 14.92 4.95 3.78
N ILE A 54 13.93 4.38 4.48
CA ILE A 54 12.87 3.58 3.86
C ILE A 54 12.13 4.42 2.80
N CYS A 55 11.71 5.63 3.16
CA CYS A 55 10.99 6.54 2.27
C CYS A 55 11.82 6.92 1.03
N ASP A 56 13.10 7.26 1.22
CA ASP A 56 14.01 7.64 0.14
C ASP A 56 14.29 6.47 -0.82
N ILE A 57 14.44 5.25 -0.29
CA ILE A 57 14.61 4.04 -1.12
C ILE A 57 13.34 3.76 -1.93
N TYR A 58 12.17 3.80 -1.29
CA TYR A 58 10.87 3.63 -1.98
C TYR A 58 10.71 4.67 -3.10
N LYS A 59 10.93 5.95 -2.78
CA LYS A 59 10.87 7.05 -3.75
C LYS A 59 11.81 6.81 -4.93
N THR A 60 13.06 6.45 -4.64
CA THR A 60 14.08 6.18 -5.67
C THR A 60 13.64 5.06 -6.61
N ILE A 61 13.12 3.95 -6.07
CA ILE A 61 12.65 2.82 -6.87
C ILE A 61 11.44 3.25 -7.72
N MET A 62 10.46 3.92 -7.12
CA MET A 62 9.22 4.31 -7.78
C MET A 62 9.46 5.34 -8.90
N VAL A 63 10.30 6.34 -8.66
CA VAL A 63 10.65 7.36 -9.66
C VAL A 63 11.42 6.75 -10.82
N ASN A 64 12.40 5.87 -10.54
CA ASN A 64 13.20 5.22 -11.59
C ASN A 64 12.37 4.25 -12.46
N ASN A 65 11.25 3.74 -11.93
CA ASN A 65 10.35 2.84 -12.65
C ASN A 65 9.01 3.50 -13.00
N ARG A 66 8.98 4.84 -13.04
CA ARG A 66 7.74 5.62 -13.24
C ARG A 66 7.01 5.20 -14.51
N ASP A 67 7.71 5.08 -15.64
CA ASP A 67 7.10 4.72 -16.93
C ASP A 67 6.43 3.34 -16.89
N TYR A 68 7.09 2.37 -16.26
CA TYR A 68 6.52 1.03 -16.04
C TYR A 68 5.24 1.11 -15.19
N LEU A 69 5.27 1.86 -14.09
CA LEU A 69 4.13 2.00 -13.18
C LEU A 69 2.96 2.76 -13.81
N GLN A 70 3.23 3.78 -14.62
CA GLN A 70 2.20 4.57 -15.31
C GLN A 70 1.45 3.78 -16.39
N THR A 71 2.14 2.82 -17.01
CA THR A 71 1.62 1.97 -18.10
C THR A 71 0.99 0.66 -17.62
N GLN A 72 1.05 0.34 -16.32
CA GLN A 72 0.36 -0.84 -15.77
C GLN A 72 -1.13 -0.78 -16.05
N PRO A 73 -1.80 -1.90 -16.38
CA PRO A 73 -3.26 -1.94 -16.53
C PRO A 73 -4.00 -2.04 -15.18
N LYS A 74 -3.28 -2.34 -14.08
CA LYS A 74 -3.82 -2.63 -12.75
C LYS A 74 -3.78 -1.42 -11.83
N ILE A 75 -4.81 -1.23 -11.00
CA ILE A 75 -4.81 -0.19 -9.97
C ILE A 75 -3.69 -0.47 -8.97
N ILE A 76 -2.85 0.53 -8.72
CA ILE A 76 -1.73 0.41 -7.78
C ILE A 76 -2.27 0.58 -6.36
N LEU A 77 -1.88 -0.32 -5.45
CA LEU A 77 -2.16 -0.23 -4.02
C LEU A 77 -0.93 0.30 -3.29
N GLY A 78 -1.05 1.47 -2.68
CA GLY A 78 0.02 2.14 -1.92
C GLY A 78 -0.22 2.16 -0.41
N HIS A 79 0.70 2.80 0.32
CA HIS A 79 0.54 3.09 1.76
C HIS A 79 0.49 4.58 2.07
N ASP A 80 0.97 5.43 1.15
CA ASP A 80 1.08 6.87 1.36
C ASP A 80 0.57 7.62 0.11
N PRO A 81 -0.26 8.66 0.27
CA PRO A 81 -0.72 9.51 -0.84
C PRO A 81 0.40 10.10 -1.69
N ILE A 82 1.57 10.38 -1.10
CA ILE A 82 2.72 10.96 -1.79
C ILE A 82 3.22 10.07 -2.95
N TYR A 83 2.94 8.77 -2.90
CA TYR A 83 3.30 7.83 -3.96
C TYR A 83 2.68 8.24 -5.30
N SER A 84 1.49 8.84 -5.27
CA SER A 84 0.80 9.32 -6.47
C SER A 84 1.58 10.44 -7.16
N GLU A 85 2.17 11.34 -6.38
CA GLU A 85 3.03 12.42 -6.88
C GLU A 85 4.35 11.87 -7.44
N TRP A 86 4.98 10.94 -6.71
CA TRP A 86 6.26 10.37 -7.14
C TRP A 86 6.18 9.63 -8.47
N ILE A 87 5.06 8.99 -8.78
CA ILE A 87 4.87 8.26 -10.04
C ILE A 87 3.99 9.03 -11.03
N GLY A 88 3.48 10.21 -10.68
CA GLY A 88 2.65 11.03 -11.56
C GLY A 88 1.35 10.34 -11.98
N VAL A 89 0.63 9.73 -11.04
CA VAL A 89 -0.66 9.07 -11.27
C VAL A 89 -1.77 9.71 -10.45
N LYS A 90 -3.02 9.49 -10.86
CA LYS A 90 -4.19 9.95 -10.10
C LYS A 90 -4.34 9.15 -8.81
N LEU A 91 -4.32 9.82 -7.66
CA LEU A 91 -4.85 9.27 -6.41
C LEU A 91 -6.39 9.19 -6.51
N LEU A 92 -6.96 8.00 -6.39
CA LEU A 92 -8.42 7.81 -6.42
C LEU A 92 -9.04 8.00 -5.04
N THR A 93 -8.43 7.40 -4.03
CA THR A 93 -8.95 7.40 -2.67
C THR A 93 -7.90 6.87 -1.69
N GLU A 94 -8.17 7.11 -0.42
CA GLU A 94 -7.43 6.61 0.72
C GLU A 94 -8.41 5.81 1.58
N MET A 95 -8.00 4.63 2.04
CA MET A 95 -8.84 3.74 2.86
C MET A 95 -8.06 3.24 4.07
N LYS A 96 -8.76 3.05 5.19
CA LYS A 96 -8.21 2.38 6.36
C LYS A 96 -9.27 1.55 7.09
N PRO A 97 -8.90 0.41 7.70
CA PRO A 97 -9.84 -0.33 8.54
C PRO A 97 -10.21 0.52 9.76
N SER A 98 -11.32 0.23 10.42
CA SER A 98 -11.56 0.81 11.74
C SER A 98 -10.46 0.39 12.72
N ILE A 99 -10.20 1.21 13.74
CA ILE A 99 -9.07 0.97 14.66
C ILE A 99 -9.14 -0.43 15.30
N LYS A 100 -10.35 -0.90 15.62
CA LYS A 100 -10.59 -2.23 16.17
C LYS A 100 -10.16 -3.34 15.19
N LEU A 101 -10.54 -3.24 13.92
CA LEU A 101 -10.12 -4.20 12.90
C LEU A 101 -8.62 -4.11 12.62
N HIS A 102 -8.08 -2.89 12.61
CA HIS A 102 -6.65 -2.63 12.42
C HIS A 102 -5.79 -3.35 13.48
N GLU A 103 -6.13 -3.17 14.76
CA GLU A 103 -5.44 -3.78 15.89
C GLU A 103 -5.43 -5.32 15.79
N LEU A 104 -6.55 -5.92 15.35
CA LEU A 104 -6.62 -7.36 15.09
C LEU A 104 -5.68 -7.78 13.95
N ASN A 105 -5.65 -7.03 12.85
CA ASN A 105 -4.83 -7.34 11.68
C ASN A 105 -3.32 -7.24 11.96
N ILE A 106 -2.91 -6.43 12.93
CA ILE A 106 -1.50 -6.25 13.30
C ILE A 106 -1.09 -7.03 14.55
N ALA A 107 -2.00 -7.80 15.15
CA ALA A 107 -1.79 -8.46 16.45
C ALA A 107 -0.53 -9.35 16.52
N ASN A 108 -0.17 -10.01 15.42
CA ASN A 108 0.98 -10.93 15.33
C ASN A 108 2.27 -10.28 14.82
N ARG A 109 2.27 -8.97 14.54
CA ARG A 109 3.48 -8.25 14.12
C ARG A 109 4.43 -8.04 15.30
N THR A 110 5.72 -7.85 15.00
CA THR A 110 6.69 -7.40 16.00
C THR A 110 6.31 -6.02 16.53
N HIS A 111 6.88 -5.62 17.66
CA HIS A 111 6.58 -4.34 18.31
C HIS A 111 6.85 -3.14 17.39
N GLU A 112 7.95 -3.21 16.65
CA GLU A 112 8.43 -2.20 15.72
C GLU A 112 7.45 -2.05 14.54
N LEU A 113 7.07 -3.18 13.93
CA LEU A 113 6.11 -3.20 12.82
C LEU A 113 4.68 -2.81 13.25
N LYS A 114 4.31 -3.03 14.52
CA LYS A 114 3.04 -2.52 15.09
C LYS A 114 3.07 -0.99 15.21
N LYS A 115 4.15 -0.41 15.72
CA LYS A 115 4.31 1.05 15.81
C LYS A 115 4.20 1.71 14.45
N ILE A 116 4.91 1.19 13.45
CA ILE A 116 4.85 1.70 12.07
C ILE A 116 3.42 1.58 11.52
N ALA A 117 2.76 0.44 11.73
CA ALA A 117 1.39 0.25 11.23
C ALA A 117 0.36 1.18 11.90
N LEU A 118 0.50 1.47 13.19
CA LEU A 118 -0.35 2.41 13.90
C LEU A 118 -0.12 3.85 13.42
N ARG A 119 1.15 4.24 13.24
CA ARG A 119 1.50 5.55 12.66
C ARG A 119 0.87 5.72 11.27
N ASN A 120 1.08 4.77 10.37
CA ASN A 120 0.50 4.82 9.01
C ASN A 120 -1.03 4.88 9.03
N TRP A 121 -1.68 4.30 10.04
CA TRP A 121 -3.13 4.38 10.20
C TRP A 121 -3.58 5.78 10.65
N THR A 122 -2.83 6.40 11.57
CA THR A 122 -3.08 7.76 12.05
C THR A 122 -2.85 8.80 10.97
N ASP A 123 -1.79 8.64 10.17
CA ASP A 123 -1.37 9.60 9.14
C ASP A 123 -2.42 9.74 8.00
N LEU A 124 -3.25 8.72 7.78
CA LEU A 124 -4.38 8.77 6.83
C LEU A 124 -5.65 9.37 7.47
N SER A 125 -5.62 10.62 7.92
CA SER A 125 -6.71 11.24 8.70
C SER A 125 -8.06 11.28 7.98
N ASP A 126 -8.05 11.53 6.67
CA ASP A 126 -9.26 11.74 5.85
C ASP A 126 -9.68 10.50 5.03
N ALA A 127 -9.07 9.35 5.32
CA ALA A 127 -9.35 8.10 4.61
C ALA A 127 -10.75 7.54 4.92
N ILE A 128 -11.35 6.89 3.92
CA ILE A 128 -12.59 6.13 4.06
C ILE A 128 -12.36 4.97 5.02
N ILE A 129 -13.20 4.88 6.04
CA ILE A 129 -13.12 3.81 7.05
C ILE A 129 -14.02 2.65 6.65
N TYR A 130 -13.52 1.42 6.77
CA TYR A 130 -14.30 0.19 6.66
C TYR A 130 -14.18 -0.67 7.92
N ASP A 131 -15.26 -1.30 8.32
CA ASP A 131 -15.34 -2.05 9.58
C ASP A 131 -15.11 -3.55 9.43
N ASP A 132 -15.22 -4.08 8.20
CA ASP A 132 -15.07 -5.49 7.89
C ASP A 132 -14.59 -5.73 6.45
N TRP A 133 -14.31 -6.99 6.12
CA TRP A 133 -13.82 -7.37 4.80
C TRP A 133 -14.89 -7.31 3.69
N GLU A 134 -16.18 -7.37 4.04
CA GLU A 134 -17.26 -7.30 3.06
C GLU A 134 -17.45 -5.86 2.57
N SER A 135 -17.55 -4.92 3.50
CA SER A 135 -17.57 -3.48 3.24
C SER A 135 -16.32 -3.01 2.51
N PHE A 136 -15.14 -3.49 2.91
CA PHE A 136 -13.89 -3.23 2.17
C PHE A 136 -13.96 -3.68 0.71
N ASN A 137 -14.40 -4.92 0.45
CA ASN A 137 -14.53 -5.44 -0.91
C ASN A 137 -15.53 -4.63 -1.75
N LYS A 138 -16.68 -4.25 -1.17
CA LYS A 138 -17.66 -3.38 -1.84
C LYS A 138 -17.05 -2.04 -2.22
N LEU A 139 -16.38 -1.38 -1.27
CA LEU A 139 -15.76 -0.07 -1.49
C LEU A 139 -14.70 -0.10 -2.58
N ILE A 140 -13.81 -1.10 -2.56
CA ILE A 140 -12.66 -1.12 -3.47
C ILE A 140 -13.05 -1.51 -4.91
N LEU A 141 -14.03 -2.39 -5.08
CA LEU A 141 -14.49 -2.81 -6.41
C LEU A 141 -15.27 -1.71 -7.15
N ASN A 142 -15.87 -0.75 -6.43
CA ASN A 142 -16.45 0.44 -7.06
C ASN A 142 -15.42 1.24 -7.90
N TYR A 143 -14.13 1.11 -7.60
CA TYR A 143 -13.06 1.79 -8.34
C TYR A 143 -12.53 0.98 -9.54
N THR A 144 -12.90 -0.29 -9.68
CA THR A 144 -12.43 -1.15 -10.78
C THR A 144 -13.42 -1.22 -11.95
N GLY A 145 -14.58 -0.57 -11.84
CA GLY A 145 -15.66 -0.70 -12.82
C GLY A 145 -16.41 -2.03 -12.75
N HIS A 146 -16.08 -2.89 -11.77
CA HIS A 146 -16.86 -4.06 -11.43
C HIS A 146 -17.90 -3.67 -10.37
N GLU A 147 -19.09 -3.24 -10.82
CA GLU A 147 -20.26 -3.36 -9.96
C GLU A 147 -20.44 -4.85 -9.61
N LEU A 148 -20.66 -5.14 -8.33
CA LEU A 148 -20.94 -6.49 -7.84
C LEU A 148 -22.21 -7.03 -8.53
N LEU A 149 -22.02 -7.72 -9.66
CA LEU A 149 -23.03 -8.58 -10.30
C LEU A 149 -23.23 -9.86 -9.48
#